data_AF-A0A2N5XBH4-F1
#
_entry.id   AF-A0A2N5XBH4-F1
#
_cell.length_a   1.000
_cell.length_b   1.000
_cell.length_c   1.000
_cell.angle_alpha   90.00
_cell.angle_beta   90.00
_cell.angle_gamma   90.00
#
_symmetry.space_group_name_H-M   'P 1'
#
loop_
_entity.id
_entity.type
_entity.pdbx_description
1 polymer ?
#
loop_
_entity_poly.entity_id
_entity_poly.type
_entity_poly.pdbx_seq_one_letter_code
_entity_poly.pdbx_strand_id
1 'polypeptide(L)'
;MSRLLDVFETAVSPSYRLFGLVDTTVDTYHPNSDHANWLLSAPGMVYLQVPPQVIRASVRLESWSTVPPESTAQWSGREDVELELPGCDLALETVDCGQEAIPLVLPSPGLYRMRWHWIFNREGGPFTSPLAGHREPLPMPPGHEEELNGKDQYCLVQIWRTTAGRRSPS
;
A
#
# COMPACT_ATOMS: atom_id res chain seq x y z
N MET A 1 -4.37 -17.60 -16.18
CA MET A 1 -5.08 -17.59 -14.88
C MET A 1 -4.19 -16.89 -13.88
N SER A 2 -4.75 -16.04 -13.01
CA SER A 2 -3.99 -15.36 -11.97
C SER A 2 -3.72 -16.30 -10.81
N ARG A 3 -2.48 -16.27 -10.30
CA ARG A 3 -2.03 -17.13 -9.20
C ARG A 3 -1.27 -16.29 -8.19
N LEU A 4 -1.62 -16.47 -6.91
CA LEU A 4 -0.85 -15.95 -5.79
C LEU A 4 0.51 -16.66 -5.75
N LEU A 5 1.59 -15.89 -5.77
CA LEU A 5 2.96 -16.38 -5.75
C LEU A 5 3.51 -16.43 -4.33
N ASP A 6 3.25 -15.37 -3.56
CA ASP A 6 3.77 -15.23 -2.20
C ASP A 6 2.90 -14.27 -1.37
N VAL A 7 2.99 -14.39 -0.05
CA VAL A 7 2.27 -13.56 0.92
C VAL A 7 3.18 -13.22 2.09
N PHE A 8 3.12 -11.96 2.52
CA PHE A 8 3.75 -11.53 3.76
C PHE A 8 2.80 -10.64 4.56
N GLU A 9 2.76 -10.84 5.87
CA GLU A 9 1.97 -10.03 6.78
C GLU A 9 2.84 -9.42 7.87
N THR A 10 2.61 -8.14 8.16
CA THR A 10 3.29 -7.43 9.22
C THR A 10 2.39 -6.37 9.85
N ALA A 11 2.90 -5.70 10.88
CA ALA A 11 2.28 -4.53 11.46
C ALA A 11 3.25 -3.35 11.39
N VAL A 12 2.71 -2.17 11.19
CA VAL A 12 3.49 -0.93 11.11
C VAL A 12 2.86 0.15 11.98
N SER A 13 3.71 0.99 12.54
CA SER A 13 3.29 2.21 13.21
C SER A 13 3.62 3.39 12.28
N PRO A 14 2.63 3.97 11.59
CA PRO A 14 2.89 5.06 10.64
C PRO A 14 3.56 6.24 11.34
N SER A 15 4.51 6.89 10.67
CA SER A 15 5.20 8.09 11.16
C SER A 15 4.88 9.27 10.25
N TYR A 16 4.65 10.45 10.84
CA TYR A 16 4.15 11.63 10.13
C TYR A 16 2.96 11.33 9.21
N ARG A 17 2.08 10.41 9.63
CA ARG A 17 0.88 9.95 8.88
C ARG A 17 1.20 9.22 7.58
N LEU A 18 2.37 8.59 7.50
CA LEU A 18 2.85 7.87 6.33
C LEU A 18 3.45 6.53 6.73
N PHE A 19 3.24 5.55 5.86
CA PHE A 19 4.10 4.38 5.73
C PHE A 19 4.10 3.95 4.26
N GLY A 20 5.12 3.25 3.81
CA GLY A 20 5.24 2.91 2.39
C GLY A 20 6.04 1.66 2.10
N LEU A 21 6.01 1.25 0.83
CA LEU A 21 6.87 0.23 0.26
C LEU A 21 7.93 0.90 -0.59
N VAL A 22 9.18 0.48 -0.41
CA VAL A 22 10.33 0.98 -1.16
C VAL A 22 11.15 -0.19 -1.72
N ASP A 23 11.64 -0.05 -2.93
CA ASP A 23 12.68 -0.93 -3.46
C ASP A 23 14.02 -0.55 -2.80
N THR A 24 14.63 -1.48 -2.10
CA THR A 24 15.87 -1.25 -1.33
C THR A 24 17.08 -0.89 -2.19
N THR A 25 16.96 -1.03 -3.52
CA THR A 25 18.02 -0.65 -4.47
C THR A 25 17.92 0.78 -4.98
N VAL A 26 16.83 1.50 -4.68
CA VAL A 26 16.70 2.92 -5.04
C VAL A 26 17.12 3.82 -3.88
N ASP A 27 17.73 4.95 -4.19
CA ASP A 27 18.01 5.98 -3.19
C ASP A 27 16.69 6.54 -2.66
N THR A 28 16.55 6.56 -1.33
CA THR A 28 15.34 7.05 -0.69
C THR A 28 15.26 8.58 -0.86
N TYR A 29 14.27 9.02 -1.61
CA TYR A 29 13.86 10.42 -1.65
C TYR A 29 12.49 10.54 -1.01
N HIS A 30 12.32 11.51 -0.10
CA HIS A 30 10.99 11.80 0.43
C HIS A 30 10.05 12.14 -0.73
N PRO A 31 8.92 11.45 -0.87
CA PRO A 31 7.97 11.73 -1.94
C PRO A 31 7.49 13.19 -1.85
N ASN A 32 7.16 13.77 -3.00
CA ASN A 32 6.62 15.12 -3.05
C ASN A 32 5.40 15.23 -2.12
N SER A 33 5.30 16.33 -1.38
CA SER A 33 4.26 16.58 -0.36
C SER A 33 2.89 16.91 -0.97
N ASP A 34 2.53 16.26 -2.08
CA ASP A 34 1.22 16.45 -2.70
C ASP A 34 0.16 15.69 -1.91
N HIS A 35 -0.39 16.36 -0.90
CA HIS A 35 -1.41 15.83 -0.01
C HIS A 35 -2.81 15.71 -0.66
N ALA A 36 -2.91 15.72 -1.99
CA ALA A 36 -4.17 15.57 -2.72
C ALA A 36 -4.59 14.11 -2.94
N ASN A 37 -3.66 13.13 -2.90
CA ASN A 37 -3.94 11.71 -3.21
C ASN A 37 -3.62 10.82 -2.01
N TRP A 38 -4.31 9.68 -1.82
CA TRP A 38 -3.97 8.79 -0.71
C TRP A 38 -2.60 8.14 -0.89
N LEU A 39 -2.28 7.74 -2.13
CA LEU A 39 -0.95 7.22 -2.47
C LEU A 39 -0.03 8.34 -2.97
N LEU A 40 1.18 8.39 -2.39
CA LEU A 40 2.28 9.20 -2.84
C LEU A 40 3.31 8.29 -3.50
N SER A 41 3.50 8.43 -4.81
CA SER A 41 4.40 7.56 -5.58
C SER A 41 5.60 8.31 -6.13
N ALA A 42 6.74 7.65 -6.12
CA ALA A 42 7.98 8.05 -6.77
C ALA A 42 8.64 6.80 -7.39
N PRO A 43 9.69 6.95 -8.23
CA PRO A 43 10.40 5.78 -8.77
C PRO A 43 10.86 4.85 -7.64
N GLY A 44 10.46 3.57 -7.69
CA GLY A 44 10.78 2.57 -6.67
C GLY A 44 10.05 2.72 -5.33
N MET A 45 9.14 3.67 -5.16
CA MET A 45 8.55 3.99 -3.85
C MET A 45 7.05 4.31 -3.94
N VAL A 46 6.28 3.83 -2.97
CA VAL A 46 4.88 4.24 -2.77
C VAL A 46 4.58 4.34 -1.28
N TYR A 47 3.97 5.44 -0.86
CA TYR A 47 3.53 5.66 0.52
C TYR A 47 2.02 5.85 0.57
N LEU A 48 1.40 5.28 1.61
CA LEU A 48 0.02 5.52 1.95
C LEU A 48 -0.07 6.62 3.00
N GLN A 49 -0.84 7.67 2.71
CA GLN A 49 -1.28 8.65 3.70
C GLN A 49 -2.34 8.03 4.59
N VAL A 50 -2.17 8.14 5.91
CA VAL A 50 -3.12 7.59 6.88
C VAL A 50 -3.78 8.69 7.71
N PRO A 51 -5.04 8.50 8.15
CA PRO A 51 -5.68 9.40 9.10
C PRO A 51 -4.84 9.61 10.37
N PRO A 52 -4.95 10.77 11.02
CA PRO A 52 -4.21 11.06 12.26
C PRO A 52 -4.54 10.12 13.42
N GLN A 53 -5.69 9.44 13.37
CA GLN A 53 -6.12 8.46 14.38
C GLN A 53 -5.45 7.09 14.22
N VAL A 54 -4.79 6.80 13.09
CA VAL A 54 -4.11 5.53 12.88
C VAL A 54 -2.76 5.54 13.59
N ILE A 55 -2.63 4.72 14.63
CA ILE A 55 -1.38 4.50 15.36
C ILE A 55 -0.71 3.20 14.92
N ARG A 56 -1.51 2.16 14.62
CA ARG A 56 -1.03 0.86 14.15
C ARG A 56 -1.85 0.38 12.96
N ALA A 57 -1.17 -0.02 11.91
CA ALA A 57 -1.76 -0.64 10.74
C ALA A 57 -1.30 -2.09 10.59
N SER A 58 -2.24 -2.98 10.26
CA SER A 58 -1.97 -4.34 9.78
C SER A 58 -1.73 -4.26 8.27
N VAL A 59 -0.65 -4.84 7.76
CA VAL A 59 -0.32 -4.79 6.33
C VAL A 59 -0.16 -6.22 5.83
N ARG A 60 -0.96 -6.59 4.85
CA ARG A 60 -0.82 -7.84 4.09
C ARG A 60 -0.38 -7.51 2.68
N LEU A 61 0.71 -8.13 2.27
CA LEU A 61 1.30 -8.00 0.95
C LEU A 61 1.11 -9.30 0.19
N GLU A 62 0.69 -9.20 -1.06
CA GLU A 62 0.48 -10.34 -1.93
C GLU A 62 1.21 -10.14 -3.26
N SER A 63 2.10 -11.07 -3.60
CA SER A 63 2.75 -11.12 -4.90
C SER A 63 1.93 -12.01 -5.83
N TRP A 64 1.51 -11.50 -6.99
CA TRP A 64 0.66 -12.20 -7.94
C TRP A 64 1.34 -12.36 -9.31
N SER A 65 1.05 -13.47 -9.97
CA SER A 65 1.61 -13.77 -11.30
C SER A 65 1.08 -12.85 -12.41
N THR A 66 -0.08 -12.26 -12.22
CA THR A 66 -0.73 -11.28 -13.10
C THR A 66 -1.81 -10.55 -12.28
N VAL A 67 -2.71 -9.81 -12.92
CA VAL A 67 -3.77 -9.05 -12.25
C VAL A 67 -4.50 -9.93 -11.22
N PRO A 68 -4.54 -9.55 -9.93
CA PRO A 68 -5.27 -10.28 -8.90
C PRO A 68 -6.77 -10.21 -9.15
N PRO A 69 -7.56 -11.20 -8.67
CA PRO A 69 -9.02 -11.12 -8.75
C PRO A 69 -9.52 -9.86 -8.03
N GLU A 70 -10.61 -9.27 -8.54
CA GLU A 70 -11.29 -8.18 -7.85
C GLU A 70 -11.87 -8.68 -6.53
N SER A 71 -11.71 -7.90 -5.47
CA SER A 71 -12.34 -8.15 -4.19
C SER A 71 -13.80 -7.73 -4.24
N THR A 72 -14.72 -8.59 -3.78
CA THR A 72 -16.12 -8.20 -3.52
C THR A 72 -16.33 -7.63 -2.12
N ALA A 73 -15.31 -7.66 -1.27
CA ALA A 73 -15.36 -7.08 0.07
C ALA A 73 -15.47 -5.55 0.02
N GLN A 74 -16.09 -4.97 1.05
CA GLN A 74 -16.23 -3.52 1.18
C GLN A 74 -14.99 -2.94 1.85
N TRP A 75 -14.43 -1.89 1.26
CA TRP A 75 -13.24 -1.21 1.74
C TRP A 75 -13.54 0.26 2.01
N SER A 76 -12.80 0.88 2.93
CA SER A 76 -12.86 2.33 3.16
C SER A 76 -12.27 3.11 1.99
N GLY A 77 -11.26 2.54 1.33
CA GLY A 77 -10.67 3.11 0.12
C GLY A 77 -9.85 2.10 -0.67
N ARG A 78 -9.59 2.47 -1.91
CA ARG A 78 -8.77 1.72 -2.86
C ARG A 78 -8.08 2.68 -3.81
N GLU A 79 -6.79 2.47 -4.03
CA GLU A 79 -6.03 3.14 -5.09
C GLU A 79 -5.07 2.15 -5.77
N ASP A 80 -4.82 2.41 -7.06
CA ASP A 80 -3.89 1.63 -7.88
C ASP A 80 -2.72 2.56 -8.26
N VAL A 81 -1.49 2.06 -8.19
CA VAL A 81 -0.27 2.76 -8.61
C VAL A 81 0.55 1.87 -9.53
N GLU A 82 1.25 2.47 -10.50
CA GLU A 82 2.25 1.79 -11.32
C GLU A 82 3.62 2.38 -11.02
N LEU A 83 4.61 1.51 -10.76
CA LEU A 83 6.00 1.92 -10.50
C LEU A 83 7.00 0.87 -10.99
N GLU A 84 8.21 1.34 -11.29
CA GLU A 84 9.34 0.49 -11.63
C GLU A 84 10.05 0.02 -10.36
N LEU A 85 10.30 -1.29 -10.26
CA LEU A 85 11.03 -1.95 -9.19
C LEU A 85 12.31 -2.58 -9.78
N PRO A 86 13.45 -1.89 -9.76
CA PRO A 86 14.69 -2.36 -10.38
C PRO A 86 15.38 -3.48 -9.60
N GLY A 87 15.21 -3.53 -8.28
CA GLY A 87 15.80 -4.54 -7.41
C GLY A 87 14.85 -5.69 -7.10
N CYS A 88 13.55 -5.39 -7.01
CA CYS A 88 12.51 -6.31 -6.54
C CYS A 88 12.66 -6.74 -5.06
N ASP A 89 13.58 -6.13 -4.34
CA ASP A 89 13.78 -6.32 -2.90
C ASP A 89 13.05 -5.21 -2.16
N LEU A 90 11.88 -5.52 -1.59
CA LEU A 90 11.03 -4.53 -0.92
C LEU A 90 11.40 -4.35 0.56
N ALA A 91 11.26 -3.13 1.04
CA ALA A 91 11.22 -2.80 2.45
C ALA A 91 9.96 -1.98 2.78
N LEU A 92 9.48 -2.14 4.01
CA LEU A 92 8.49 -1.26 4.59
C LEU A 92 9.22 -0.07 5.18
N GLU A 93 8.77 1.14 4.87
CA GLU A 93 9.41 2.35 5.36
C GLU A 93 8.44 3.21 6.17
N THR A 94 8.94 3.71 7.30
CA THR A 94 8.35 4.86 7.99
C THR A 94 9.42 5.92 8.19
N VAL A 95 9.01 7.19 8.24
CA VAL A 95 9.94 8.33 8.30
C VAL A 95 10.85 8.27 9.52
N ASP A 96 10.33 7.87 10.69
CA ASP A 96 11.12 7.84 11.93
C ASP A 96 11.88 6.52 12.17
N CYS A 97 11.36 5.38 11.66
CA CYS A 97 11.93 4.06 11.94
C CYS A 97 12.81 3.54 10.81
N GLY A 98 12.84 4.21 9.66
CA GLY A 98 13.59 3.79 8.49
C GLY A 98 12.96 2.57 7.81
N GLN A 99 13.81 1.75 7.18
CA GLN A 99 13.42 0.61 6.37
C GLN A 99 13.50 -0.71 7.14
N GLU A 100 12.41 -1.48 7.08
CA GLU A 100 12.32 -2.86 7.54
C GLU A 100 12.19 -3.78 6.32
N ALA A 101 13.17 -4.66 6.10
CA ALA A 101 13.17 -5.56 4.95
C ALA A 101 11.96 -6.51 4.97
N ILE A 102 11.30 -6.63 3.82
CA ILE A 102 10.13 -7.51 3.62
C ILE A 102 10.60 -8.74 2.84
N PRO A 103 10.45 -9.96 3.38
CA PRO A 103 10.84 -11.19 2.70
C PRO A 103 9.79 -11.63 1.65
N LEU A 104 9.16 -10.70 0.94
CA LEU A 104 8.15 -10.99 -0.10
C LEU A 104 8.85 -11.18 -1.44
N VAL A 105 8.61 -12.33 -2.08
CA VAL A 105 9.25 -12.66 -3.36
C VAL A 105 8.49 -12.03 -4.54
N LEU A 106 9.17 -11.17 -5.28
CA LEU A 106 8.75 -10.70 -6.60
C LEU A 106 9.49 -11.47 -7.72
N PRO A 107 8.84 -11.75 -8.86
CA PRO A 107 9.39 -12.68 -9.85
C PRO A 107 10.63 -12.17 -10.60
N SER A 108 10.73 -10.86 -10.86
CA SER A 108 11.87 -10.26 -11.58
C SER A 108 11.77 -8.73 -11.64
N PRO A 109 12.87 -7.98 -11.75
CA PRO A 109 12.84 -6.54 -11.98
C PRO A 109 11.94 -6.06 -13.12
N GLY A 110 11.39 -4.84 -12.96
CA GLY A 110 10.67 -4.13 -14.01
C GLY A 110 9.45 -3.36 -13.52
N LEU A 111 8.47 -3.18 -14.40
CA LEU A 111 7.25 -2.42 -14.12
C LEU A 111 6.22 -3.27 -13.37
N TYR A 112 5.73 -2.74 -12.26
CA TYR A 112 4.71 -3.35 -11.43
C TYR A 112 3.53 -2.41 -11.25
N ARG A 113 2.35 -3.02 -11.13
CA ARG A 113 1.17 -2.34 -10.62
C ARG A 113 0.88 -2.88 -9.23
N MET A 114 0.53 -1.97 -8.33
CA MET A 114 0.12 -2.27 -6.97
C MET A 114 -1.29 -1.76 -6.75
N ARG A 115 -2.14 -2.60 -6.17
CA ARG A 115 -3.47 -2.23 -5.72
C ARG A 115 -3.47 -2.21 -4.21
N TRP A 116 -3.73 -1.03 -3.66
CA TRP A 116 -3.86 -0.80 -2.23
C TRP A 116 -5.33 -0.74 -1.89
N HIS A 117 -5.74 -1.57 -0.94
CA HIS A 117 -7.02 -1.41 -0.26
C HIS A 117 -6.76 -1.12 1.20
N TRP A 118 -7.63 -0.33 1.81
CA TRP A 118 -7.59 -0.10 3.25
C TRP A 118 -8.98 -0.02 3.86
N ILE A 119 -9.04 -0.40 5.13
CA ILE A 119 -10.21 -0.31 5.98
C ILE A 119 -9.78 0.10 7.38
N PHE A 120 -10.66 0.82 8.08
CA PHE A 120 -10.41 1.31 9.44
C PHE A 120 -11.26 0.56 10.46
N ASN A 121 -10.68 0.36 11.64
CA ASN A 121 -11.36 -0.30 12.76
C ASN A 121 -12.42 0.61 13.36
N ARG A 122 -13.68 0.19 13.27
CA ARG A 122 -14.85 0.92 13.76
C ARG A 122 -14.79 1.24 15.26
N GLU A 123 -14.09 0.42 16.04
CA GLU A 123 -13.92 0.62 17.49
C GLU A 123 -12.91 1.74 17.80
N GLY A 124 -12.04 2.09 16.86
CA GLY A 124 -11.04 3.17 16.98
C GLY A 124 -11.61 4.58 16.89
N GLY A 125 -12.93 4.72 16.65
CA GLY A 125 -13.61 6.00 16.54
C GLY A 125 -13.64 6.56 15.10
N PRO A 126 -14.12 7.80 14.91
CA PRO A 126 -14.19 8.38 13.58
C PRO A 126 -12.80 8.70 13.04
N PHE A 127 -12.45 8.10 11.91
CA PHE A 127 -11.27 8.46 11.14
C PHE A 127 -11.60 9.62 10.20
N THR A 128 -10.68 10.57 10.07
CA THR A 128 -10.83 11.73 9.19
C THR A 128 -9.86 11.64 8.04
N SER A 129 -10.29 12.06 6.84
CA SER A 129 -9.41 12.08 5.66
C SER A 129 -8.06 12.78 5.96
N PRO A 130 -6.92 12.18 5.57
CA PRO A 130 -5.62 12.82 5.71
C PRO A 130 -5.35 13.86 4.60
N LEU A 131 -6.19 13.91 3.57
CA LEU A 131 -5.99 14.76 2.40
C LEU A 131 -6.18 16.26 2.75
N ALA A 132 -5.40 17.11 2.08
CA ALA A 132 -5.44 18.54 2.33
C ALA A 132 -6.82 19.15 2.06
N GLY A 133 -7.40 19.85 3.04
CA GLY A 133 -8.71 20.48 2.92
C GLY A 133 -9.89 19.56 3.19
N HIS A 134 -9.65 18.27 3.41
CA HIS A 134 -10.65 17.26 3.72
C HIS A 134 -10.65 16.95 5.22
N ARG A 135 -11.82 16.98 5.85
CA ARG A 135 -12.00 16.66 7.28
C ARG A 135 -13.25 15.82 7.54
N GLU A 136 -13.90 15.39 6.47
CA GLU A 136 -15.05 14.53 6.54
C GLU A 136 -14.70 13.19 7.19
N PRO A 137 -15.63 12.62 7.99
CA PRO A 137 -15.50 11.26 8.47
C PRO A 137 -15.42 10.27 7.32
N LEU A 138 -14.52 9.31 7.43
CA LEU A 138 -14.31 8.26 6.44
C LEU A 138 -15.32 7.13 6.63
N PRO A 139 -15.73 6.45 5.54
CA PRO A 139 -16.57 5.26 5.64
C PRO A 139 -15.80 4.15 6.36
N MET A 140 -16.48 3.46 7.27
CA MET A 140 -15.96 2.28 7.98
C MET A 140 -16.96 1.14 7.81
N PRO A 141 -16.99 0.50 6.63
CA PRO A 141 -17.88 -0.63 6.40
C PRO A 141 -17.57 -1.76 7.41
N PRO A 142 -18.55 -2.61 7.75
CA PRO A 142 -18.26 -3.83 8.49
C PRO A 142 -17.45 -4.81 7.64
N GLY A 143 -16.78 -5.75 8.31
CA GLY A 143 -15.90 -6.72 7.67
C GLY A 143 -14.44 -6.47 7.99
N HIS A 144 -13.64 -7.52 7.84
CA HIS A 144 -12.21 -7.53 8.11
C HIS A 144 -11.81 -7.40 9.59
N GLU A 145 -12.72 -7.70 10.53
CA GLU A 145 -12.44 -7.63 11.97
C GLU A 145 -11.30 -8.57 12.38
N GLU A 146 -11.20 -9.74 11.75
CA GLU A 146 -10.11 -10.71 11.98
C GLU A 146 -8.76 -10.16 11.48
N GLU A 147 -8.71 -9.56 10.29
CA GLU A 147 -7.49 -9.02 9.69
C GLU A 147 -7.02 -7.72 10.36
N LEU A 148 -7.97 -6.91 10.85
CA LEU A 148 -7.70 -5.77 11.70
C LEU A 148 -7.02 -6.22 13.00
N ASN A 149 -7.46 -7.33 13.59
CA ASN A 149 -6.88 -7.91 14.81
C ASN A 149 -6.63 -6.85 15.91
N GLY A 150 -7.63 -5.99 16.14
CA GLY A 150 -7.57 -4.89 17.11
C GLY A 150 -6.69 -3.70 16.73
N LYS A 151 -6.06 -3.67 15.55
CA LYS A 151 -5.30 -2.51 15.03
C LYS A 151 -6.26 -1.47 14.45
N ASP A 152 -5.77 -0.26 14.23
CA ASP A 152 -6.60 0.88 13.78
C ASP A 152 -6.96 0.78 12.29
N GLN A 153 -6.09 0.15 11.49
CA GLN A 153 -6.21 0.02 10.05
C GLN A 153 -5.75 -1.35 9.59
N TYR A 154 -6.40 -1.89 8.56
CA TYR A 154 -5.90 -3.01 7.79
C TYR A 154 -5.68 -2.54 6.35
N CYS A 155 -4.54 -2.92 5.78
CA CYS A 155 -4.16 -2.62 4.42
C CYS A 155 -3.78 -3.91 3.68
N LEU A 156 -4.41 -4.12 2.52
CA LEU A 156 -4.08 -5.18 1.58
C LEU A 156 -3.41 -4.56 0.36
N VAL A 157 -2.17 -4.97 0.09
CA VAL A 157 -1.40 -4.56 -1.09
C VAL A 157 -1.19 -5.75 -2.00
N GLN A 158 -1.79 -5.69 -3.18
CA GLN A 158 -1.63 -6.73 -4.20
C GLN A 158 -0.72 -6.22 -5.28
N ILE A 159 0.37 -6.95 -5.55
CA ILE A 159 1.47 -6.53 -6.41
C ILE A 159 1.56 -7.51 -7.57
N TRP A 160 1.54 -7.01 -8.81
CA TRP A 160 1.74 -7.84 -9.99
C TRP A 160 2.52 -7.10 -11.06
N ARG A 161 3.32 -7.87 -11.80
CA ARG A 161 4.10 -7.32 -12.90
C ARG A 161 3.20 -6.93 -14.06
N THR A 162 3.43 -5.75 -14.63
CA THR A 162 2.82 -5.37 -15.91
C THR A 162 3.83 -5.65 -17.01
N THR A 163 3.40 -6.35 -18.06
CA THR A 163 4.20 -6.39 -19.28
C THR A 163 4.11 -4.99 -19.88
N ALA A 164 5.22 -4.25 -19.94
CA ALA A 164 5.29 -3.04 -20.73
C ALA A 164 4.68 -3.35 -22.10
N GLY A 165 3.53 -2.75 -22.39
CA GLY A 165 2.89 -2.92 -23.68
C GLY A 165 3.94 -2.56 -24.72
N ARG A 166 4.16 -3.46 -25.71
CA ARG A 166 4.73 -3.04 -26.98
C ARG A 166 3.96 -1.78 -27.38
N ARG A 167 4.62 -0.62 -27.36
CA ARG A 167 4.12 0.53 -28.11
C ARG A 167 4.05 0.04 -29.55
N SER A 168 2.85 -0.28 -30.03
CA SER A 168 2.60 -0.42 -31.46
C SER A 168 2.98 0.92 -32.10
N PRO A 169 3.92 0.97 -33.04
CA PRO A 169 4.13 2.19 -33.80
C PRO A 169 2.87 2.42 -34.63
N SER A 170 2.25 3.58 -34.42
CA SER A 170 1.25 4.15 -35.32
C SER A 170 1.87 4.50 -36.67
#